data_AF-A0A7L4MU74-F1
#
_entry.id   AF-A0A7L4MU74-F1
#
_cell.length_a   1.000
_cell.length_b   1.000
_cell.length_c   1.000
_cell.angle_alpha   90.00
_cell.angle_beta   90.00
_cell.angle_gamma   90.00
#
_symmetry.space_group_name_H-M   'P 1'
#
loop_
_entity.id
_entity.type
_entity.pdbx_description
1 polymer ?
#
loop_
_entity_poly.entity_id
_entity_poly.type
_entity_poly.pdbx_seq_one_letter_code
_entity_poly.pdbx_strand_id
1 'polypeptide(L)'
;EATVDLAERRRIRAAIRELQRQELEQDEEALASKRFRPERGGHRQNNKENWPQSQHLEEQQQMTLAALSLQLEAITDVEELTKLLRAAGEYEERKLIRAAIRKLRAEEIEGEASSLHLKASP
;
A
#
# COMPACT_ATOMS: atom_id res chain seq x y z
N GLU A 1 -43.23 -4.05 -10.04
CA GLU A 1 -44.27 -3.00 -10.14
C GLU A 1 -43.82 -1.79 -9.35
N ALA A 2 -43.65 -0.63 -9.99
CA ALA A 2 -43.25 0.60 -9.32
C ALA A 2 -44.50 1.27 -8.71
N THR A 3 -44.40 1.85 -7.51
CA THR A 3 -45.51 2.61 -6.92
C THR A 3 -45.82 3.81 -7.81
N VAL A 4 -46.98 3.75 -8.48
CA VAL A 4 -47.40 4.76 -9.47
C VAL A 4 -47.82 6.07 -8.78
N ASP A 5 -48.17 6.00 -7.49
CA ASP A 5 -48.63 7.14 -6.71
C ASP A 5 -47.48 7.96 -6.08
N LEU A 6 -47.48 9.26 -6.34
CA LEU A 6 -46.47 10.20 -5.84
C LEU A 6 -46.54 10.35 -4.31
N ALA A 7 -47.73 10.25 -3.71
CA ALA A 7 -47.89 10.36 -2.27
C ALA A 7 -47.35 9.12 -1.55
N GLU A 8 -47.62 7.92 -2.06
CA GLU A 8 -47.01 6.66 -1.60
C GLU A 8 -45.48 6.70 -1.70
N ARG A 9 -44.92 7.17 -2.82
CA ARG A 9 -43.47 7.34 -2.98
C ARG A 9 -42.87 8.32 -1.95
N ARG A 10 -43.59 9.39 -1.60
CA ARG A 10 -43.17 10.33 -0.56
C ARG A 10 -43.18 9.68 0.83
N ARG A 11 -44.19 8.87 1.15
CA ARG A 11 -44.28 8.13 2.41
C ARG A 11 -43.14 7.10 2.55
N ILE A 12 -42.89 6.31 1.51
CA ILE A 12 -41.80 5.33 1.50
C ILE A 12 -40.44 6.02 1.68
N ARG A 13 -40.21 7.13 0.98
CA ARG A 13 -38.96 7.92 1.13
C ARG A 13 -38.81 8.52 2.52
N ALA A 14 -39.89 9.02 3.12
CA ALA A 14 -39.87 9.54 4.47
C ALA A 14 -39.57 8.42 5.48
N ALA A 15 -40.21 7.26 5.34
CA ALA A 15 -39.96 6.10 6.19
C ALA A 15 -38.50 5.61 6.09
N ILE A 16 -37.93 5.53 4.88
CA ILE A 16 -36.51 5.14 4.71
C ILE A 16 -35.56 6.15 5.37
N ARG A 17 -35.81 7.46 5.19
CA ARG A 17 -34.99 8.50 5.84
C ARG A 17 -35.10 8.46 7.36
N GLU A 18 -36.28 8.13 7.88
CA GLU A 18 -36.52 8.00 9.32
C GLU A 18 -35.81 6.77 9.89
N LEU A 19 -35.91 5.62 9.21
CA LEU A 19 -35.18 4.40 9.58
C LEU A 19 -33.67 4.63 9.58
N GLN A 20 -33.12 5.30 8.56
CA GLN A 20 -31.69 5.62 8.50
C GLN A 20 -31.23 6.57 9.62
N ARG A 21 -32.10 7.49 10.06
CA ARG A 21 -31.81 8.36 11.21
C ARG A 21 -31.80 7.57 12.51
N GLN A 22 -32.79 6.71 12.69
CA GLN A 22 -32.89 5.86 13.87
C GLN A 22 -31.74 4.85 13.95
N GLU A 23 -31.27 4.30 12.83
CA GLU A 23 -30.09 3.44 12.79
C GLU A 23 -28.82 4.19 13.24
N LEU A 24 -28.61 5.41 12.73
CA LEU A 24 -27.47 6.24 13.15
C LEU A 24 -27.53 6.63 14.64
N GLU A 25 -28.72 6.95 15.14
CA GLU A 25 -28.93 7.29 16.55
C GLU A 25 -28.74 6.08 17.47
N GLN A 26 -29.19 4.88 17.06
CA GLN A 26 -28.94 3.63 17.77
C GLN A 26 -27.47 3.25 17.77
N ASP A 27 -26.75 3.45 16.66
CA ASP A 27 -25.31 3.23 16.58
C ASP A 27 -24.54 4.20 17.51
N GLU A 28 -24.97 5.46 17.57
CA GLU A 28 -24.40 6.45 18.48
C GLU A 28 -24.72 6.13 19.95
N GLU A 29 -25.94 5.73 20.28
CA GLU A 29 -26.34 5.28 21.61
C GLU A 29 -25.62 3.98 22.02
N ALA A 30 -25.40 3.04 21.11
CA ALA A 30 -24.64 1.82 21.38
C ALA A 30 -23.15 2.13 21.63
N LEU A 31 -22.59 3.13 20.95
CA LEU A 31 -21.25 3.63 21.19
C LEU A 31 -21.17 4.46 22.49
N ALA A 32 -22.20 5.22 22.84
CA ALA A 32 -22.28 6.03 24.05
C ALA A 32 -22.53 5.19 25.32
N SER A 33 -23.39 4.17 25.22
CA SER A 33 -23.64 3.19 26.29
C SER A 33 -22.39 2.37 26.65
N LYS A 34 -21.45 2.22 25.69
CA LYS A 34 -20.11 1.65 25.93
C LYS A 34 -19.17 2.63 26.66
N ARG A 35 -19.41 3.94 26.60
CA ARG A 35 -18.58 4.97 27.25
C ARG A 35 -18.90 5.15 28.74
N PHE A 36 -19.95 4.51 29.27
CA PHE A 36 -20.35 4.60 30.67
C PHE A 36 -20.66 3.22 31.29
N ARG A 37 -19.67 2.32 31.31
CA ARG A 37 -19.63 1.20 32.28
C ARG A 37 -18.23 1.08 32.89
N PRO A 38 -18.09 1.12 34.22
CA PRO A 38 -16.89 0.61 34.87
C PRO A 38 -16.95 -0.93 34.85
N GLU A 39 -15.91 -1.55 34.31
CA GLU A 39 -15.40 -2.89 34.69
C GLU A 39 -16.44 -4.03 34.80
N ARG A 40 -16.59 -4.81 33.73
CA ARG A 40 -16.50 -6.30 33.73
C ARG A 40 -16.90 -6.88 32.37
N GLY A 41 -15.98 -7.61 31.73
CA GLY A 41 -16.29 -8.46 30.58
C GLY A 41 -15.18 -8.48 29.53
N GLY A 42 -14.08 -9.16 29.83
CA GLY A 42 -13.00 -9.40 28.89
C GLY A 42 -13.48 -10.13 27.64
N HIS A 43 -13.64 -9.38 26.54
CA HIS A 43 -13.59 -9.95 25.20
C HIS A 43 -13.15 -8.90 24.17
N ARG A 44 -12.01 -8.25 24.46
CA ARG A 44 -11.26 -7.44 23.49
C ARG A 44 -9.76 -7.69 23.61
N GLN A 45 -9.40 -8.94 23.80
CA GLN A 45 -8.05 -9.45 23.63
C GLN A 45 -8.20 -10.73 22.83
N ASN A 46 -7.74 -10.67 21.58
CA ASN A 46 -7.32 -11.80 20.73
C ASN A 46 -7.04 -11.32 19.28
N ASN A 47 -7.28 -10.05 18.96
CA ASN A 47 -6.68 -9.42 17.77
C ASN A 47 -5.40 -8.63 18.10
N LYS A 48 -4.52 -9.21 18.92
CA LYS A 48 -3.17 -8.65 19.19
C LYS A 48 -2.04 -9.62 18.84
N GLU A 49 -2.34 -10.88 18.56
CA GLU A 49 -1.32 -11.89 18.19
C GLU A 49 -0.89 -11.80 16.72
N ASN A 50 -1.72 -11.24 15.83
CA ASN A 50 -1.36 -11.07 14.42
C ASN A 50 -0.41 -9.87 14.16
N TRP A 51 -0.33 -8.92 15.10
CA TRP A 51 0.55 -7.74 14.97
C TRP A 51 2.05 -8.09 14.94
N PRO A 52 2.61 -8.83 15.92
CA PRO A 52 4.03 -9.18 15.89
C PRO A 52 4.40 -10.10 14.72
N GLN A 53 3.47 -10.96 14.29
CA GLN A 53 3.73 -11.90 13.20
C GLN A 53 3.72 -11.22 11.82
N SER A 54 2.85 -10.22 11.64
CA SER A 54 2.87 -9.34 10.45
C SER A 54 4.13 -8.48 10.41
N GLN A 55 4.55 -7.92 11.56
CA GLN A 55 5.80 -7.17 11.64
C GLN A 55 7.02 -8.04 11.29
N HIS A 56 7.09 -9.26 11.82
CA HIS A 56 8.21 -10.15 11.53
C HIS A 56 8.28 -10.54 10.05
N LEU A 57 7.12 -10.76 9.40
CA LEU A 57 7.08 -11.04 7.97
C LEU A 57 7.50 -9.82 7.13
N GLU A 58 7.07 -8.62 7.50
CA GLU A 58 7.48 -7.37 6.86
C GLU A 58 8.99 -7.11 7.04
N GLU A 59 9.53 -7.34 8.24
CA GLU A 59 10.96 -7.23 8.52
C GLU A 59 11.76 -8.21 7.67
N GLN A 60 11.33 -9.47 7.59
CA GLN A 60 11.97 -10.46 6.72
C GLN A 60 11.95 -10.03 5.26
N GLN A 61 10.82 -9.53 4.75
CA GLN A 61 10.72 -9.00 3.39
C GLN A 61 11.62 -7.77 3.18
N GLN A 62 11.74 -6.89 4.16
CA GLN A 62 12.65 -5.75 4.07
C GLN A 62 14.12 -6.20 4.04
N MET A 63 14.48 -7.21 4.83
CA MET A 63 15.84 -7.76 4.83
C MET A 63 16.18 -8.43 3.49
N THR A 64 15.24 -9.17 2.88
CA THR A 64 15.47 -9.77 1.56
C THR A 64 15.62 -8.71 0.48
N LEU A 65 14.78 -7.67 0.50
CA LEU A 65 14.88 -6.55 -0.43
C LEU A 65 16.17 -5.75 -0.25
N ALA A 66 16.63 -5.55 0.99
CA ALA A 66 17.89 -4.88 1.28
C ALA A 66 19.10 -5.68 0.77
N ALA A 67 19.11 -7.00 0.99
CA ALA A 67 20.14 -7.89 0.47
C ALA A 67 20.18 -7.87 -1.06
N LEU A 68 19.00 -7.93 -1.70
CA LEU A 68 18.88 -7.83 -3.15
C LEU A 68 19.37 -6.48 -3.67
N SER A 69 19.04 -5.37 -2.99
CA SER A 69 19.55 -4.04 -3.36
C SER A 69 21.08 -3.99 -3.37
N LEU A 70 21.72 -4.55 -2.35
CA LEU A 70 23.19 -4.59 -2.26
C LEU A 70 23.80 -5.44 -3.40
N GLN A 71 23.16 -6.56 -3.74
CA GLN A 71 23.60 -7.39 -4.86
C GLN A 71 23.46 -6.66 -6.20
N LEU A 72 22.38 -5.90 -6.40
CA LEU A 72 22.18 -5.12 -7.62
C LEU A 72 23.20 -3.99 -7.76
N GLU A 73 23.65 -3.38 -6.67
CA GLU A 73 24.72 -2.36 -6.71
C GLU A 73 26.07 -2.94 -7.14
N ALA A 74 26.33 -4.22 -6.89
CA ALA A 74 27.54 -4.91 -7.35
C ALA A 74 27.50 -5.24 -8.85
N ILE A 75 26.31 -5.24 -9.48
CA ILE A 75 26.13 -5.54 -10.90
C ILE A 75 26.23 -4.22 -11.68
N THR A 76 27.25 -4.11 -12.53
CA THR A 76 27.48 -2.95 -13.40
C THR A 76 27.02 -3.18 -14.85
N ASP A 77 26.44 -4.35 -15.15
CA ASP A 77 25.95 -4.70 -16.48
C ASP A 77 24.42 -4.60 -16.59
N VAL A 78 23.97 -3.77 -17.54
CA VAL A 78 22.55 -3.58 -17.86
C VAL A 78 21.91 -4.86 -18.41
N GLU A 79 22.64 -5.68 -19.17
CA GLU A 79 22.12 -6.92 -19.75
C GLU A 79 21.86 -7.96 -18.64
N GLU A 80 22.78 -8.08 -17.67
CA GLU A 80 22.61 -8.91 -16.48
C GLU A 80 21.41 -8.46 -15.62
N LEU A 81 21.28 -7.17 -15.33
CA LEU A 81 20.11 -6.64 -14.63
C LEU A 81 18.80 -6.87 -15.40
N THR A 82 18.84 -6.85 -16.74
CA THR A 82 17.66 -7.12 -17.57
C THR A 82 17.24 -8.60 -17.50
N LYS A 83 18.20 -9.53 -17.39
CA LYS A 83 17.91 -10.96 -17.15
C LYS A 83 17.25 -11.15 -15.78
N LEU A 84 17.78 -10.52 -14.74
CA LEU A 84 17.19 -10.53 -13.40
C LEU A 84 15.77 -9.95 -13.41
N LEU A 85 15.53 -8.87 -14.14
CA LEU A 85 14.21 -8.25 -14.25
C LEU A 85 13.16 -9.21 -14.87
N ARG A 86 13.56 -10.05 -15.83
CA ARG A 86 12.69 -11.06 -16.44
C ARG A 86 12.42 -12.23 -15.51
N ALA A 87 13.37 -12.56 -14.63
CA ALA A 87 13.24 -13.64 -13.66
C ALA A 87 12.47 -13.25 -12.39
N ALA A 88 12.44 -11.95 -12.04
CA ALA A 88 11.82 -11.45 -10.82
C ALA A 88 10.28 -11.59 -10.82
N GLY A 89 9.78 -12.36 -9.87
CA GLY A 89 8.35 -12.63 -9.67
C GLY A 89 7.63 -11.53 -8.90
N GLU A 90 8.33 -10.86 -7.98
CA GLU A 90 7.74 -9.87 -7.09
C GLU A 90 7.86 -8.43 -7.63
N TYR A 91 6.88 -7.60 -7.28
CA TYR A 91 6.86 -6.21 -7.75
C TYR A 91 7.98 -5.36 -7.14
N GLU A 92 8.23 -5.49 -5.84
CA GLU A 92 9.28 -4.72 -5.15
C GLU A 92 10.68 -5.08 -5.67
N GLU A 93 10.94 -6.36 -5.98
CA GLU A 93 12.19 -6.78 -6.63
C GLU A 93 12.36 -6.11 -8.00
N ARG A 94 11.34 -6.18 -8.88
CA ARG A 94 11.39 -5.53 -10.20
C ARG A 94 11.60 -4.02 -10.10
N LYS A 95 11.04 -3.38 -9.07
CA LYS A 95 11.20 -1.95 -8.83
C LYS A 95 12.65 -1.60 -8.46
N LEU A 96 13.30 -2.38 -7.59
CA LEU A 96 14.72 -2.23 -7.26
C LEU A 96 15.61 -2.44 -8.50
N ILE A 97 15.36 -3.52 -9.25
CA ILE A 97 16.14 -3.82 -10.47
C ILE A 97 16.02 -2.69 -11.50
N ARG A 98 14.82 -2.14 -11.73
CA ARG A 98 14.62 -0.98 -12.63
C ARG A 98 15.31 0.28 -12.13
N ALA A 99 15.38 0.49 -10.81
CA ALA A 99 16.11 1.63 -10.24
C ALA A 99 17.61 1.50 -10.51
N ALA A 100 18.19 0.32 -10.31
CA ALA A 100 19.59 0.03 -10.63
C ALA A 100 19.91 0.24 -12.12
N ILE A 101 19.08 -0.28 -13.03
CA ILE A 101 19.26 -0.08 -14.48
C ILE A 101 19.25 1.41 -14.85
N ARG A 102 18.32 2.19 -14.28
CA ARG A 102 18.25 3.64 -14.54
C ARG A 102 19.50 4.36 -14.05
N LYS A 103 20.03 3.97 -12.89
CA LYS A 103 21.26 4.54 -12.33
C LYS A 103 22.46 4.28 -13.24
N LEU A 104 22.68 3.03 -13.66
CA LEU A 104 23.78 2.69 -14.57
C LEU A 104 23.71 3.47 -15.88
N ARG A 105 22.54 3.52 -16.51
CA ARG A 105 22.37 4.28 -17.76
C ARG A 105 22.61 5.78 -17.57
N ALA A 106 22.23 6.34 -16.43
CA ALA A 106 22.48 7.74 -16.13
C ALA A 106 23.99 8.01 -15.98
N GLU A 107 24.71 7.12 -15.29
CA GLU A 107 26.17 7.18 -15.13
C GLU A 107 26.90 7.02 -16.47
N GLU A 108 26.45 6.12 -17.35
CA GLU A 108 26.98 5.97 -18.72
C GLU A 108 26.83 7.27 -19.51
N ILE A 109 25.64 7.88 -19.49
CA ILE A 109 25.36 9.14 -20.20
C ILE A 109 26.20 10.29 -19.62
N GLU A 110 26.32 10.40 -18.29
CA GLU A 110 27.12 11.45 -17.65
C GLU A 110 28.62 11.28 -17.94
N GLY A 111 29.11 10.03 -17.93
CA GLY A 111 30.49 9.70 -18.31
C GLY A 111 30.78 10.02 -19.77
N GLU A 112 29.87 9.68 -20.68
CA GLU A 112 29.95 10.03 -22.10
C GLU A 112 29.90 11.55 -22.31
N ALA A 113 29.00 12.26 -21.63
CA ALA A 113 28.88 13.71 -21.70
C ALA A 113 30.16 14.41 -21.21
N SER A 114 30.77 13.91 -20.13
CA SER A 114 32.03 14.43 -19.58
C SER A 114 33.20 14.17 -20.53
N SER A 115 33.24 12.99 -21.15
CA SER A 115 34.26 12.61 -22.16
C SER A 115 34.15 13.46 -23.43
N LEU A 116 32.94 13.77 -23.87
CA LEU A 116 32.69 14.69 -25.00
C LEU A 116 33.12 16.12 -24.67
N HIS A 117 32.91 16.58 -23.42
CA HIS A 117 33.33 17.91 -22.98
C HIS A 117 34.86 18.08 -22.95
N LEU A 118 35.60 17.03 -22.54
CA LEU A 118 37.07 17.03 -22.53
C LEU A 118 37.69 17.03 -23.93
N LYS A 119 37.03 16.40 -24.91
CA LYS A 119 37.47 16.42 -26.33
C LYS A 119 37.14 17.72 -27.06
N ALA A 120 36.27 18.56 -26.50
CA ALA A 120 35.83 19.82 -27.10
C ALA A 120 36.58 21.07 -26.61
N SER A 121 37.55 20.93 -25.69
CA SER A 121 38.46 22.03 -25.35
C SER A 121 39.69 22.06 -26.28
N PRO A 122 39.91 23.15 -27.05
CA PRO A 122 41.08 23.33 -27.92
C PRO A 122 42.38 23.63 -27.15
#